data_AF-A0A6A5F589-F1
#
_entry.id   AF-A0A6A5F589-F1
#
_cell.length_a   1.000
_cell.length_b   1.000
_cell.length_c   1.000
_cell.angle_alpha   90.00
_cell.angle_beta   90.00
_cell.angle_gamma   90.00
#
_symmetry.space_group_name_H-M   'P 1'
#
loop_
_entity.id
_entity.type
_entity.pdbx_description
1 polymer ?
#
loop_
_entity_poly.entity_id
_entity_poly.type
_entity_poly.pdbx_seq_one_letter_code
_entity_poly.pdbx_strand_id
1 'polypeptide(L)'
;MLCIPFVQMMWVGVLHHVRNEHSWATGFCEHEPLEEGNEDKPWINQGSAAHQALTAIVLDKRTTDLESFQNHLLMYAAKRMPYTPFVYKTRTLLGAIDKHNQRLPARNREGHKMYRPRHSEGHSVQEAEKWDWPSPQDFT
;
A
#
# COMPACT_ATOMS: atom_id res chain seq x y z
N MET A 1 -8.54 15.38 17.09
CA MET A 1 -7.92 15.50 15.76
C MET A 1 -7.61 14.09 15.29
N LEU A 2 -8.48 13.51 14.45
CA LEU A 2 -8.31 12.12 13.99
C LEU A 2 -7.27 12.13 12.87
N CYS A 3 -6.11 11.52 13.11
CA CYS A 3 -5.10 11.30 12.08
C CYS A 3 -5.67 10.28 11.09
N ILE A 4 -6.06 10.76 9.90
CA ILE A 4 -6.52 9.89 8.82
C ILE A 4 -5.30 9.06 8.35
N PRO A 5 -5.38 7.72 8.32
CA PRO A 5 -4.27 6.90 7.87
C PRO A 5 -3.93 7.21 6.41
N PHE A 6 -2.64 7.27 6.06
CA PHE A 6 -2.14 7.63 4.72
C PHE A 6 -2.84 6.89 3.56
N VAL A 7 -3.19 5.61 3.76
CA VAL A 7 -3.93 4.81 2.77
C VAL A 7 -5.29 5.44 2.43
N GLN A 8 -5.99 5.98 3.42
CA GLN A 8 -7.29 6.61 3.23
C GLN A 8 -7.17 7.95 2.48
N MET A 9 -6.03 8.64 2.55
CA MET A 9 -5.78 9.85 1.75
C MET A 9 -5.69 9.54 0.25
N MET A 10 -5.04 8.43 -0.13
CA MET A 10 -4.97 7.99 -1.53
C MET A 10 -6.37 7.66 -2.07
N TRP A 11 -7.18 6.91 -1.32
CA TRP A 11 -8.52 6.55 -1.76
C TRP A 11 -9.48 7.75 -1.85
N VAL A 12 -9.30 8.78 -1.02
CA VAL A 12 -10.02 10.05 -1.19
C VAL A 12 -9.68 10.71 -2.53
N GLY A 13 -8.42 10.65 -2.97
CA GLY A 13 -8.02 11.10 -4.31
C GLY A 13 -8.77 10.37 -5.43
N VAL A 14 -9.03 9.07 -5.28
CA VAL A 14 -9.84 8.29 -6.25
C VAL A 14 -11.25 8.85 -6.38
N LEU A 15 -11.88 9.29 -5.30
CA LEU A 15 -13.23 9.89 -5.34
C LEU A 15 -13.28 11.22 -6.10
N HIS A 16 -12.18 11.97 -6.13
CA HIS A 16 -12.06 13.17 -6.96
C HIS A 16 -11.76 12.79 -8.41
N HIS A 17 -10.82 11.87 -8.63
CA HIS A 17 -10.39 11.43 -9.95
C HIS A 17 -11.54 10.87 -10.81
N VAL A 18 -12.40 10.00 -10.25
CA VAL A 18 -13.54 9.41 -11.00
C VAL A 18 -14.62 10.42 -11.41
N ARG A 19 -14.53 11.65 -10.89
CA ARG A 19 -15.43 12.78 -11.20
C ARG A 19 -14.77 13.82 -12.11
N ASN A 20 -13.60 13.51 -12.68
CA ASN A 20 -12.77 14.48 -13.41
C ASN A 20 -12.28 15.67 -12.55
N GLU A 21 -12.21 15.50 -11.22
CA GLU A 21 -11.63 16.50 -10.33
C GLU A 21 -10.16 16.15 -10.06
N HIS A 22 -9.24 16.70 -10.87
CA HIS A 22 -7.81 16.35 -10.78
C HIS A 22 -7.01 17.20 -9.78
N SER A 23 -7.65 18.13 -9.08
CA SER A 23 -7.03 18.98 -8.04
C SER A 23 -8.01 19.25 -6.91
N TRP A 24 -7.55 19.14 -5.66
CA TRP A 24 -8.35 19.36 -4.44
C TRP A 24 -7.48 19.90 -3.30
N ALA A 25 -8.11 20.24 -2.17
CA ALA A 25 -7.45 20.95 -1.07
C ALA A 25 -6.22 20.25 -0.46
N THR A 26 -6.09 18.94 -0.64
CA THR A 26 -5.04 18.13 0.00
C THR A 26 -4.20 17.34 -0.99
N GLY A 27 -4.33 17.58 -2.30
CA GLY A 27 -3.60 16.83 -3.32
C GLY A 27 -4.08 17.08 -4.75
N PHE A 28 -3.42 16.39 -5.68
CA PHE A 28 -3.72 16.40 -7.12
C PHE A 28 -3.35 15.04 -7.72
N CYS A 29 -3.84 14.75 -8.92
CA CYS A 29 -3.50 13.53 -9.63
C CYS A 29 -2.08 13.58 -10.21
N GLU A 30 -1.30 12.52 -10.04
CA GLU A 30 0.07 12.40 -10.58
C GLU A 30 0.07 11.83 -12.00
N HIS A 31 -0.46 12.59 -12.96
CA HIS A 31 -0.36 12.30 -14.39
C HIS A 31 -0.44 13.59 -15.21
N GLU A 32 0.03 13.54 -16.45
CA GLU A 32 -0.12 14.63 -17.43
C GLU A 32 -1.61 14.94 -17.69
N PRO A 33 -1.96 16.18 -18.08
CA PRO A 33 -3.34 16.53 -18.44
C PRO A 33 -3.91 15.55 -19.47
N LEU A 34 -5.14 15.10 -19.24
CA LEU A 34 -5.83 14.22 -20.18
C LEU A 34 -6.22 15.05 -21.41
N GLU A 35 -6.02 14.49 -22.61
CA GLU A 35 -6.49 15.10 -23.84
C GLU A 35 -8.04 15.12 -23.87
N GLU A 36 -8.62 16.28 -24.19
CA GLU A 36 -10.07 16.43 -24.28
C GLU A 36 -10.64 15.45 -25.32
N GLY A 37 -11.59 14.61 -24.91
CA GLY A 37 -12.28 13.67 -25.78
C GLY A 37 -11.65 12.28 -25.89
N ASN A 38 -10.53 12.01 -25.21
CA ASN A 38 -9.93 10.67 -25.12
C ASN A 38 -10.51 9.84 -23.95
N GLU A 39 -11.76 10.10 -23.61
CA GLU A 39 -12.44 9.47 -22.47
C GLU A 39 -13.18 8.22 -22.94
N ASP A 40 -12.60 7.04 -22.69
CA ASP A 40 -13.25 5.76 -23.00
C ASP A 40 -14.55 5.54 -22.21
N LYS A 41 -14.74 6.27 -21.10
CA LYS A 41 -15.81 6.03 -20.12
C LYS A 41 -16.37 7.36 -19.58
N PRO A 42 -17.70 7.43 -19.35
CA PRO A 42 -18.31 8.61 -18.75
C PRO A 42 -17.89 8.78 -17.29
N TRP A 43 -17.67 10.03 -16.87
CA TRP A 43 -17.41 10.39 -15.48
C TRP A 43 -18.61 10.12 -14.57
N ILE A 44 -18.31 9.88 -13.29
CA ILE A 44 -19.32 9.64 -12.28
C ILE A 44 -19.86 10.98 -11.76
N ASN A 45 -21.17 11.17 -11.80
CA ASN A 45 -21.80 12.35 -11.19
C ASN A 45 -21.75 12.30 -9.67
N GLN A 46 -21.37 13.41 -9.04
CA GLN A 46 -21.38 13.53 -7.57
C GLN A 46 -22.79 13.26 -7.03
N GLY A 47 -22.86 12.46 -5.97
CA GLY A 47 -24.13 12.13 -5.33
C GLY A 47 -24.99 11.10 -6.08
N SER A 48 -24.57 10.64 -7.26
CA SER A 48 -25.20 9.49 -7.92
C SER A 48 -25.09 8.22 -7.07
N ALA A 49 -25.96 7.24 -7.32
CA ALA A 49 -25.92 5.96 -6.60
C ALA A 49 -24.54 5.27 -6.71
N ALA A 50 -23.91 5.35 -7.88
CA ALA A 50 -22.56 4.83 -8.10
C ALA A 50 -21.51 5.57 -7.24
N HIS A 51 -21.56 6.90 -7.19
CA HIS A 51 -20.66 7.70 -6.37
C HIS A 51 -20.81 7.40 -4.88
N GLN A 52 -22.05 7.30 -4.40
CA GLN A 52 -22.34 7.01 -3.00
C GLN A 52 -21.88 5.61 -2.60
N ALA A 53 -22.11 4.60 -3.46
CA ALA A 53 -21.63 3.24 -3.24
C ALA A 53 -20.09 3.19 -3.18
N LEU A 54 -19.39 3.86 -4.10
CA LEU A 54 -17.93 3.96 -4.08
C LEU A 54 -17.43 4.66 -2.81
N THR A 55 -18.06 5.77 -2.42
CA THR A 55 -17.71 6.51 -1.21
C THR A 55 -17.83 5.64 0.04
N ALA A 56 -18.91 4.85 0.15
CA ALA A 56 -19.11 3.94 1.27
C ALA A 56 -18.01 2.87 1.36
N ILE A 57 -17.56 2.34 0.22
CA ILE A 57 -16.49 1.33 0.18
C ILE A 57 -15.12 1.95 0.54
N VAL A 58 -14.81 3.11 -0.05
CA VAL A 58 -13.55 3.82 0.14
C VAL A 58 -13.37 4.28 1.58
N LEU A 59 -14.44 4.77 2.20
CA LEU A 59 -14.43 5.25 3.59
C LEU A 59 -14.65 4.13 4.61
N ASP A 60 -14.95 2.90 4.18
CA ASP A 60 -15.04 1.76 5.10
C ASP A 60 -13.65 1.43 5.65
N LYS A 61 -13.54 1.57 6.97
CA LYS A 61 -12.34 1.23 7.73
C LYS A 61 -11.85 -0.18 7.44
N ARG A 62 -12.76 -1.15 7.24
CA ARG A 62 -12.39 -2.55 6.95
C ARG A 62 -11.59 -2.66 5.66
N THR A 63 -11.96 -1.90 4.64
CA THR A 63 -11.23 -1.82 3.37
C THR A 63 -9.83 -1.23 3.59
N THR A 64 -9.74 -0.14 4.37
CA THR A 64 -8.44 0.50 4.67
C THR A 64 -7.50 -0.40 5.46
N ASP A 65 -8.03 -1.17 6.42
CA ASP A 65 -7.25 -2.12 7.23
C ASP A 65 -6.74 -3.30 6.40
N LEU A 66 -7.55 -3.76 5.44
CA LEU A 66 -7.18 -4.83 4.50
C LEU A 66 -6.06 -4.37 3.57
N GLU A 67 -6.16 -3.18 2.99
CA GLU A 67 -5.12 -2.60 2.14
C GLU A 67 -3.82 -2.36 2.92
N SER A 68 -3.92 -1.87 4.15
CA SER A 68 -2.79 -1.75 5.07
C SER A 68 -2.13 -3.11 5.34
N PHE A 69 -2.93 -4.17 5.52
CA PHE A 69 -2.41 -5.53 5.70
C PHE A 69 -1.71 -6.04 4.44
N GLN A 70 -2.33 -5.86 3.27
CA GLN A 70 -1.74 -6.28 2.01
C GLN A 70 -0.40 -5.59 1.76
N ASN A 71 -0.30 -4.28 2.01
CA ASN A 71 0.95 -3.53 1.87
C ASN A 71 2.04 -4.01 2.84
N HIS A 72 1.67 -4.41 4.05
CA HIS A 72 2.60 -5.05 4.99
C HIS A 72 3.04 -6.42 4.48
N LEU A 73 2.11 -7.20 3.93
CA LEU A 73 2.37 -8.53 3.39
C LEU A 73 3.38 -8.51 2.24
N LEU A 74 3.43 -7.45 1.44
CA LEU A 74 4.38 -7.32 0.33
C LEU A 74 5.85 -7.38 0.74
N MET A 75 6.17 -7.04 2.00
CA MET A 75 7.53 -7.22 2.54
C MET A 75 7.91 -8.69 2.68
N TYR A 76 6.91 -9.55 2.88
CA TYR A 76 7.08 -10.99 3.06
C TYR A 76 6.83 -11.73 1.75
N ALA A 77 5.72 -11.49 1.07
CA ALA A 77 5.37 -12.09 -0.22
C ALA A 77 5.30 -11.00 -1.29
N ALA A 78 6.44 -10.74 -1.93
CA ALA A 78 6.55 -9.72 -2.97
C ALA A 78 5.66 -10.04 -4.17
N LYS A 79 5.12 -9.00 -4.81
CA LYS A 79 4.36 -9.16 -6.06
C LYS A 79 5.27 -9.73 -7.16
N ARG A 80 4.70 -10.51 -8.06
CA ARG A 80 5.35 -11.01 -9.29
C ARG A 80 6.56 -11.93 -9.06
N MET A 81 6.67 -12.49 -7.86
CA MET A 81 7.66 -13.54 -7.56
C MET A 81 6.96 -14.91 -7.57
N PRO A 82 7.57 -15.96 -8.15
CA PRO A 82 7.02 -17.30 -8.09
C PRO A 82 7.22 -17.88 -6.68
N TYR A 83 6.14 -18.41 -6.09
CA TYR A 83 6.18 -19.12 -4.83
C TYR A 83 5.48 -20.46 -4.97
N THR A 84 6.01 -21.50 -4.35
CA THR A 84 5.22 -22.71 -4.14
C THR A 84 4.09 -22.41 -3.14
N PRO A 85 2.95 -23.14 -3.19
CA PRO A 85 1.84 -22.91 -2.27
C PRO A 85 2.25 -22.96 -0.80
N PHE A 86 3.18 -23.86 -0.46
CA PHE A 86 3.74 -23.98 0.88
C PHE A 86 4.51 -22.71 1.30
N VAL A 87 5.45 -22.26 0.47
CA VAL A 87 6.27 -21.07 0.76
C VAL A 87 5.40 -19.82 0.87
N TYR A 88 4.42 -19.66 -0.03
CA TYR A 88 3.49 -18.53 0.03
C TYR A 88 2.71 -18.52 1.35
N LYS A 89 2.13 -19.66 1.75
CA LYS A 89 1.39 -19.78 3.01
C LYS A 89 2.25 -19.43 4.23
N THR A 90 3.47 -19.96 4.30
CA THR A 90 4.39 -19.69 5.41
C THR A 90 4.75 -18.21 5.51
N ARG A 91 5.04 -17.56 4.36
CA ARG A 91 5.38 -16.13 4.32
C ARG A 91 4.18 -15.25 4.70
N THR A 92 2.97 -15.62 4.28
CA THR A 92 1.74 -14.90 4.67
C THR A 92 1.46 -15.01 6.17
N LEU A 93 1.62 -16.20 6.75
CA LEU A 93 1.47 -16.41 8.20
C LEU A 93 2.51 -15.61 8.99
N LEU A 94 3.77 -15.61 8.54
CA LEU A 94 4.83 -14.81 9.16
C LEU A 94 4.50 -13.32 9.16
N GLY A 95 4.03 -12.78 8.03
CA GLY A 95 3.59 -11.38 7.95
C GLY A 95 2.39 -11.07 8.85
N ALA A 96 1.46 -12.01 9.04
CA ALA A 96 0.34 -11.84 9.96
C ALA A 96 0.80 -11.77 11.43
N ILE A 97 1.71 -12.65 11.83
CA ILE A 97 2.30 -12.66 13.18
C ILE A 97 3.06 -11.35 13.43
N ASP A 98 3.89 -10.92 12.46
CA ASP A 98 4.67 -9.69 12.59
C ASP A 98 3.80 -8.44 12.74
N LYS A 99 2.70 -8.34 11.97
CA LYS A 99 1.74 -7.24 12.11
C LYS A 99 1.05 -7.25 13.48
N HIS A 100 0.71 -8.44 14.00
CA HIS A 100 0.06 -8.58 15.30
C HIS A 100 0.97 -8.15 16.46
N ASN A 101 2.27 -8.44 16.36
CA ASN A 101 3.25 -8.20 17.43
C ASN A 101 3.67 -6.73 17.61
N GLN A 102 3.02 -5.77 16.94
CA GLN A 102 3.25 -4.32 17.05
C GLN A 102 4.75 -3.95 17.16
N ARG A 103 5.51 -4.13 16.07
CA ARG A 103 6.94 -3.75 16.06
C ARG A 103 7.16 -2.35 16.60
N LEU A 104 8.00 -2.25 17.63
CA LEU A 104 8.49 -0.96 18.09
C LEU A 104 9.28 -0.28 16.95
N PRO A 105 9.17 1.05 16.79
CA PRO A 105 9.94 1.77 15.77
C PRO A 105 11.43 1.50 15.96
N ALA A 106 12.14 1.27 14.85
CA ALA A 106 13.60 1.17 14.88
C ALA A 106 14.18 2.41 15.54
N ARG A 107 15.21 2.24 16.39
CA ARG A 107 15.88 3.35 17.08
C ARG A 107 17.34 3.44 16.64
N ASN A 108 17.88 4.65 16.56
CA ASN A 108 19.30 4.85 16.30
C ASN A 108 20.12 4.47 17.56
N ARG A 109 21.46 4.54 17.46
CA ARG A 109 22.37 4.26 18.59
C ARG A 109 22.11 5.15 19.81
N GLU A 110 21.51 6.32 19.61
CA GLU A 110 21.18 7.31 20.64
C GLU A 110 19.74 7.14 21.18
N GLY A 111 18.98 6.15 20.68
CA GLY A 111 17.62 5.86 21.13
C GLY A 111 16.51 6.66 20.46
N HIS A 112 16.82 7.54 19.50
CA HIS A 112 15.84 8.28 18.71
C HIS A 112 15.14 7.38 17.68
N LYS A 113 13.82 7.56 17.50
CA LYS A 113 13.03 6.82 16.50
C LYS A 113 13.55 7.14 15.10
N MET A 114 13.93 6.11 14.36
CA MET A 114 14.32 6.20 12.96
C MET A 114 13.07 6.02 12.10
N TYR A 115 12.68 7.09 11.42
CA TYR A 115 11.78 6.99 10.27
C TYR A 115 12.66 6.84 9.04
N ARG A 116 12.76 5.62 8.49
CA ARG A 116 13.35 5.45 7.16
C ARG A 116 12.33 5.96 6.14
N PRO A 117 12.69 6.93 5.28
CA PRO A 117 11.86 7.28 4.14
C PRO A 117 11.60 6.01 3.32
N ARG A 118 10.33 5.75 2.99
CA ARG A 118 9.97 4.64 2.10
C ARG A 118 10.26 5.11 0.67
N HIS A 119 11.37 4.64 0.11
CA HIS A 119 11.78 4.74 -1.29
C HIS A 119 11.60 6.13 -1.94
N SER A 120 12.66 6.94 -1.89
CA SER A 120 12.99 7.78 -3.05
C SER A 120 13.39 6.84 -4.19
N GLU A 121 12.84 7.07 -5.38
CA GLU A 121 13.16 6.35 -6.60
C GLU A 121 14.67 6.27 -6.84
N GLY A 122 15.10 5.14 -7.40
CA GLY A 122 16.46 4.89 -7.84
C GLY A 122 17.29 4.06 -6.87
N HIS A 123 18.25 3.32 -7.43
CA HIS A 123 19.28 2.49 -6.78
C HIS A 123 18.96 0.98 -6.64
N SER A 124 19.32 0.30 -7.74
CA SER A 124 20.14 -0.92 -7.80
C SER A 124 19.86 -2.05 -6.80
N VAL A 125 19.47 -3.18 -7.37
CA VAL A 125 19.53 -4.54 -6.82
C VAL A 125 20.93 -4.85 -6.27
N GLN A 126 21.25 -4.52 -5.02
CA GLN A 126 22.52 -4.95 -4.38
C GLN A 126 22.45 -5.19 -2.85
N GLU A 127 21.28 -5.44 -2.24
CA GLU A 127 21.25 -5.74 -0.79
C GLU A 127 20.37 -6.93 -0.41
N ALA A 128 20.41 -7.99 -1.23
CA ALA A 128 19.80 -9.29 -0.89
C ALA A 128 20.75 -10.25 -0.14
N GLU A 129 22.03 -9.93 0.02
CA GLU A 129 23.04 -10.86 0.57
C GLU A 129 23.16 -10.90 2.11
N LYS A 130 22.38 -10.10 2.87
CA LYS A 130 22.61 -10.01 4.33
C LYS A 130 21.80 -10.98 5.19
N TRP A 131 20.85 -11.71 4.62
CA TRP A 131 20.09 -12.71 5.37
C TRP A 131 20.48 -14.09 4.88
N ASP A 132 21.40 -14.70 5.62
CA ASP A 132 21.87 -16.08 5.45
C ASP A 132 20.68 -17.01 5.76
N TRP A 133 19.87 -17.30 4.74
CA TRP A 133 18.76 -18.23 4.85
C TRP A 133 19.31 -19.66 4.77
N PRO A 134 19.03 -20.54 5.75
CA PRO A 134 19.57 -21.90 5.74
C PRO A 134 19.15 -22.66 4.49
N SER A 135 20.08 -23.47 3.98
CA SER A 135 19.90 -24.30 2.80
C SER A 135 18.82 -25.35 3.08
N PRO A 136 18.04 -25.81 2.08
CA PRO A 136 17.05 -26.88 2.27
C PRO A 136 17.60 -28.18 2.89
N GLN A 137 18.92 -28.34 2.90
CA GLN A 137 19.67 -29.47 3.47
C GLN A 137 19.80 -29.37 5.01
N ASP A 138 19.57 -28.20 5.59
CA ASP A 138 19.69 -27.94 7.03
C ASP A 138 18.42 -28.33 7.83
N PHE A 139 17.38 -28.83 7.13
CA PHE A 139 16.09 -29.22 7.70
C PHE A 139 15.82 -30.73 7.61
N THR A 140 16.84 -31.53 7.28
CA THR A 140 16.78 -33.01 7.27
C THR A 140 17.55 -33.63 8.40
#